data_AF-A0A6J4N5Z5-F1
#
_entry.id   AF-A0A6J4N5Z5-F1
#
_cell.length_a   1.000
_cell.length_b   1.000
_cell.length_c   1.000
_cell.angle_alpha   90.00
_cell.angle_beta   90.00
_cell.angle_gamma   90.00
#
_symmetry.space_group_name_H-M   'P 1'
#
loop_
_entity.id
_entity.type
_entity.pdbx_description
1 polymer ?
#
loop_
_entity_poly.entity_id
_entity_poly.type
_entity_poly.pdbx_seq_one_letter_code
_entity_poly.pdbx_strand_id
1 'polypeptide(L)'
;MKFSPNFYARLIGGILLGYAGYYFSIRYSTTPPSELQVWATSLLSLCGLALGLILTPYATVAPLQRVLSRSRDMELAALVVIGLGALFGLIVGVLLTFPVSQLPGPLGQFGPALIAVVLAYVGSRIASTQKQALISLFRSGRDEPAAPKPEARVVVDTSVIIDGRVAKVVEIGFLAGTLVVPQFVLHELQQLADSSDDFTRTKGKRGLDVLRGLQTSEQIEVAIVETMLPDVEQVDDKLVAFARAEHIPLLTNDMNLHQVAQLQGVHVLNLNQLADAVRLQFANGDRVQVLIRNEGREREQGVGFTEDGTMIVVEDARRLVGQEVTATVTRVYTTQSGRIIFAQLS
;
A
#
# COMPACT_ATOMS: atom_id res chain seq x y z
N MET A 1 24.85 8.98 -37.82
CA MET A 1 24.23 10.00 -36.96
C MET A 1 22.72 9.71 -36.90
N LYS A 2 22.16 9.32 -35.74
CA LYS A 2 20.71 9.12 -35.61
C LYS A 2 20.07 10.47 -35.28
N PHE A 3 19.26 11.01 -36.19
CA PHE A 3 18.58 12.28 -35.96
C PHE A 3 17.51 12.11 -34.87
N SER A 4 17.46 13.07 -33.94
CA SER A 4 16.50 13.07 -32.82
C SER A 4 15.06 13.15 -33.34
N PRO A 5 14.07 12.50 -32.70
CA PRO A 5 12.65 12.69 -33.03
C PRO A 5 12.21 14.16 -33.05
N ASN A 6 12.85 14.99 -32.22
CA ASN A 6 12.68 16.44 -32.22
C ASN A 6 13.05 17.10 -33.55
N PHE A 7 14.05 16.57 -34.26
CA PHE A 7 14.50 17.10 -35.54
C PHE A 7 13.44 16.89 -36.63
N TYR A 8 12.84 15.71 -36.71
CA TYR A 8 11.78 15.40 -37.67
C TYR A 8 10.51 16.21 -37.38
N ALA A 9 10.10 16.32 -36.12
CA ALA A 9 8.94 17.13 -35.74
C ALA A 9 9.11 18.61 -36.10
N ARG A 10 10.31 19.18 -35.87
CA ARG A 10 10.65 20.55 -36.29
C ARG A 10 10.56 20.71 -37.80
N LEU A 11 11.17 19.80 -38.56
CA LEU A 11 11.20 19.87 -40.01
C LEU A 11 9.79 19.82 -40.62
N ILE A 12 8.95 18.89 -40.16
CA ILE A 12 7.58 18.73 -40.65
C ILE A 12 6.72 19.95 -40.29
N GLY A 13 6.80 20.43 -39.04
CA GLY A 13 6.04 21.60 -38.61
C GLY A 13 6.47 22.90 -39.27
N GLY A 14 7.78 23.09 -39.50
CA GLY A 14 8.31 24.21 -40.26
C GLY A 14 7.80 24.25 -41.70
N ILE A 15 7.80 23.10 -42.38
CA ILE A 15 7.30 23.00 -43.76
C ILE A 15 5.80 23.30 -43.83
N LEU A 16 5.00 22.73 -42.92
CA LEU A 16 3.54 22.94 -42.91
C LEU A 16 3.15 24.39 -42.61
N LEU A 17 3.78 25.03 -41.62
CA LEU A 17 3.48 26.41 -41.26
C LEU A 17 4.05 27.42 -42.25
N GLY A 18 5.21 27.13 -42.85
CA GLY A 18 5.73 27.90 -43.98
C GLY A 18 4.80 27.85 -45.20
N TYR A 19 4.26 26.67 -45.52
CA TYR A 19 3.27 26.50 -46.58
C TYR A 19 1.95 27.21 -46.28
N ALA A 20 1.48 27.16 -45.02
CA ALA A 20 0.29 27.89 -44.59
C ALA A 20 0.47 29.41 -44.71
N GLY A 21 1.64 29.94 -44.34
CA GLY A 21 1.97 31.35 -44.53
C GLY A 21 2.00 31.77 -45.99
N TYR A 22 2.60 30.94 -46.86
CA TYR A 22 2.58 31.14 -48.31
C TYR A 22 1.14 31.14 -48.86
N TYR A 23 0.35 30.13 -48.49
CA TYR A 23 -1.04 29.96 -48.93
C TYR A 23 -1.95 31.11 -48.49
N PHE A 24 -1.75 31.61 -47.27
CA PHE A 24 -2.49 32.77 -46.76
C PHE A 24 -2.13 34.03 -47.55
N SER A 25 -0.84 34.26 -47.82
CA SER A 25 -0.39 35.44 -48.54
C SER A 25 -0.92 35.50 -49.98
N ILE A 26 -0.85 34.39 -50.72
CA ILE A 26 -1.35 34.35 -52.12
C ILE A 26 -2.86 34.57 -52.21
N ARG A 27 -3.62 34.23 -51.16
CA ARG A 27 -5.08 34.40 -51.12
C ARG A 27 -5.51 35.86 -50.95
N TYR A 28 -4.64 36.69 -50.37
CA TYR A 28 -4.89 38.13 -50.17
C TYR A 28 -4.10 39.00 -51.15
N SER A 29 -3.28 38.39 -52.03
CA SER A 29 -2.56 39.11 -53.07
C SER A 29 -3.45 39.37 -54.29
N THR A 30 -3.27 40.52 -54.93
CA THR A 30 -3.93 40.85 -56.21
C THR A 30 -3.27 40.07 -57.36
N THR A 31 -4.01 39.83 -58.45
CA THR A 31 -3.51 39.20 -59.67
C THR A 31 -3.48 40.21 -60.83
N PRO A 32 -2.32 40.60 -61.38
CA PRO A 32 -0.96 40.18 -61.01
C PRO A 32 -0.47 40.79 -59.67
N PRO A 33 0.43 40.11 -58.95
CA PRO A 33 0.95 40.58 -57.68
C PRO A 33 1.91 41.75 -57.87
N SER A 34 1.79 42.78 -57.02
CA SER A 34 2.75 43.88 -56.95
C SER A 34 4.08 43.42 -56.31
N GLU A 35 5.19 44.10 -56.60
CA GLU A 35 6.50 43.77 -56.00
C GLU A 35 6.44 43.71 -54.46
N LEU A 36 5.70 44.63 -53.82
CA LEU A 36 5.52 44.65 -52.38
C LEU A 36 4.79 43.38 -51.84
N GLN A 37 3.82 42.86 -52.59
CA GLN A 37 3.10 41.63 -52.22
C GLN A 37 3.96 40.38 -52.41
N VAL A 38 4.86 40.37 -53.40
CA VAL A 38 5.85 39.31 -53.58
C VAL A 38 6.79 39.27 -52.36
N TRP A 39 7.31 40.43 -51.95
CA TRP A 39 8.13 40.55 -50.74
C TRP A 39 7.38 40.14 -49.47
N ALA A 40 6.13 40.58 -49.31
CA ALA A 40 5.29 40.21 -48.17
C ALA A 40 5.04 38.69 -48.11
N THR A 41 4.87 38.03 -49.26
CA THR A 41 4.66 36.58 -49.35
C THR A 41 5.92 35.79 -48.95
N SER A 42 7.08 36.24 -49.41
CA SER A 42 8.37 35.68 -48.99
C SER A 42 8.61 35.86 -47.49
N LEU A 43 8.29 37.03 -46.94
CA LEU A 43 8.48 37.31 -45.52
C LEU A 43 7.54 36.48 -44.63
N LEU A 44 6.25 36.40 -45.00
CA LEU A 44 5.25 35.66 -44.23
C LEU A 44 5.49 34.15 -44.26
N SER A 45 5.94 33.60 -45.38
CA SER A 45 6.34 32.19 -45.48
C SER A 45 7.60 31.88 -44.65
N LEU A 46 8.59 32.78 -44.63
CA LEU A 46 9.78 32.66 -43.78
C LEU A 46 9.44 32.73 -42.29
N CYS A 47 8.55 33.66 -41.90
CA CYS A 47 8.06 33.76 -40.53
C CYS A 47 7.27 32.50 -40.12
N GLY A 48 6.43 31.96 -41.00
CA GLY A 48 5.70 30.70 -40.77
C GLY A 48 6.64 29.51 -40.58
N LEU A 49 7.70 29.42 -41.40
CA LEU A 49 8.72 28.38 -41.30
C LEU A 49 9.51 28.50 -39.98
N ALA A 50 9.95 29.71 -39.63
CA ALA A 50 10.67 29.98 -38.38
C ALA A 50 9.82 29.67 -37.15
N LEU A 51 8.54 30.11 -37.14
CA LEU A 51 7.59 29.79 -36.08
C LEU A 51 7.36 28.28 -35.99
N GLY A 52 7.21 27.58 -37.12
CA GLY A 52 7.05 26.13 -37.12
C GLY A 52 8.28 25.38 -36.60
N LEU A 53 9.49 25.85 -36.88
CA LEU A 53 10.70 25.24 -36.30
C LEU A 53 10.78 25.41 -34.77
N ILE A 54 10.23 26.49 -34.23
CA ILE A 54 10.29 26.80 -32.80
C ILE A 54 9.10 26.19 -32.03
N LEU A 55 7.87 26.36 -32.50
CA LEU A 55 6.66 25.96 -31.76
C LEU A 55 6.42 24.45 -31.79
N THR A 56 6.66 23.80 -32.93
CA THR A 56 6.31 22.39 -33.15
C THR A 56 6.93 21.43 -32.13
N PRO A 57 8.23 21.52 -31.74
CA PRO A 57 8.79 20.61 -30.75
C PRO A 57 8.15 20.77 -29.35
N TYR A 58 7.70 21.97 -28.99
CA TYR A 58 7.01 22.22 -27.72
C TYR A 58 5.55 21.73 -27.75
N ALA A 59 4.87 21.86 -28.89
CA ALA A 59 3.49 21.41 -29.06
C ALA A 59 3.36 19.88 -29.26
N THR A 60 4.36 19.23 -29.86
CA THR A 60 4.28 17.80 -30.22
C THR A 60 5.10 16.91 -29.29
N VAL A 61 6.40 17.17 -29.12
CA VAL A 61 7.29 16.21 -28.45
C VAL A 61 7.22 16.32 -26.93
N ALA A 62 7.13 17.54 -26.37
CA ALA A 62 7.04 17.73 -24.93
C ALA A 62 5.79 17.09 -24.26
N PRO A 63 4.57 17.15 -24.81
CA PRO A 63 3.44 16.40 -24.25
C PRO A 63 3.55 14.91 -24.50
N LEU A 64 4.05 14.49 -25.68
CA LEU A 64 4.19 13.06 -26.02
C LEU A 64 5.18 12.35 -25.10
N GLN A 65 6.30 12.99 -24.76
CA GLN A 65 7.28 12.43 -23.82
C GLN A 65 6.77 12.40 -22.38
N ARG A 66 5.97 13.39 -21.94
CA ARG A 66 5.32 13.36 -20.61
C ARG A 66 4.26 12.26 -20.48
N VAL A 67 3.61 11.90 -21.59
CA VAL A 67 2.68 10.76 -21.65
C VAL A 67 3.47 9.46 -21.64
N LEU A 68 4.48 9.32 -22.51
CA LEU A 68 5.28 8.10 -22.62
C LEU A 68 6.10 7.76 -21.37
N SER A 69 6.62 8.76 -20.63
CA SER A 69 7.32 8.54 -19.36
C SER A 69 6.37 8.18 -18.21
N ARG A 70 5.07 8.47 -18.34
CA ARG A 70 4.02 8.07 -17.40
C ARG A 70 3.44 6.69 -17.73
N SER A 71 3.62 6.23 -18.98
CA SER A 71 3.09 4.96 -19.50
C SER A 71 3.96 3.73 -19.20
N ARG A 72 5.10 3.85 -18.51
CA ARG A 72 5.91 2.67 -18.14
C ARG A 72 5.29 1.83 -17.00
N ASP A 73 4.36 2.41 -16.24
CA ASP A 73 3.67 1.75 -15.12
C ASP A 73 2.13 1.75 -15.28
N MET A 74 1.59 2.07 -16.47
CA MET A 74 0.14 2.14 -16.67
C MET A 74 -0.43 0.81 -17.15
N GLU A 75 -1.41 0.30 -16.39
CA GLU A 75 -2.27 -0.83 -16.76
C GLU A 75 -2.86 -0.60 -18.17
N LEU A 76 -2.79 -1.60 -19.07
CA LEU A 76 -3.32 -1.51 -20.45
C LEU A 76 -4.76 -0.99 -20.50
N ALA A 77 -5.57 -1.30 -19.48
CA ALA A 77 -6.93 -0.80 -19.31
C ALA A 77 -7.02 0.73 -19.22
N ALA A 78 -6.04 1.41 -18.59
CA ALA A 78 -6.03 2.86 -18.47
C ALA A 78 -5.80 3.54 -19.83
N LEU A 79 -4.98 2.95 -20.71
CA LEU A 79 -4.76 3.46 -22.07
C LEU A 79 -6.03 3.34 -22.91
N VAL A 80 -6.76 2.23 -22.78
CA VAL A 80 -8.03 2.01 -23.48
C VAL A 80 -9.08 3.03 -23.02
N VAL A 81 -9.21 3.27 -21.71
CA VAL A 81 -10.19 4.24 -21.17
C VAL A 81 -9.88 5.67 -21.61
N ILE A 82 -8.60 6.08 -21.59
CA ILE A 82 -8.20 7.41 -22.07
C ILE A 82 -8.47 7.53 -23.57
N GLY A 83 -8.19 6.48 -24.36
CA GLY A 83 -8.49 6.43 -25.79
C GLY A 83 -9.98 6.54 -26.09
N LEU A 84 -10.82 5.82 -25.35
CA LEU A 84 -12.28 5.90 -25.46
C LEU A 84 -12.82 7.29 -25.12
N GLY A 85 -12.27 7.94 -24.09
CA GLY A 85 -12.62 9.33 -23.75
C GLY A 85 -12.27 10.33 -24.85
N ALA A 86 -11.09 10.18 -25.47
CA ALA A 86 -10.69 10.98 -26.62
C ALA A 86 -11.59 10.73 -27.83
N LEU A 87 -11.91 9.47 -28.12
CA LEU A 87 -12.79 9.08 -29.22
C LEU A 87 -14.18 9.67 -29.04
N PHE A 88 -14.74 9.57 -27.84
CA PHE A 88 -16.05 10.15 -27.52
C PHE A 88 -16.05 11.67 -27.69
N GLY A 89 -15.03 12.36 -27.16
CA GLY A 89 -14.87 13.80 -27.35
C GLY A 89 -14.77 14.21 -28.83
N LEU A 90 -14.09 13.39 -29.64
CA LEU A 90 -13.97 13.61 -31.07
C LEU A 90 -15.30 13.41 -31.81
N ILE A 91 -16.05 12.35 -31.48
CA ILE A 91 -17.39 12.10 -32.05
C ILE A 91 -18.32 13.28 -31.76
N VAL A 92 -18.34 13.77 -30.51
CA VAL A 92 -19.13 14.94 -30.13
C VAL A 92 -18.67 16.19 -30.89
N GLY A 93 -17.36 16.38 -31.04
CA GLY A 93 -16.80 17.49 -31.82
C GLY A 93 -17.14 17.45 -33.31
N VAL A 94 -17.14 16.26 -33.92
CA VAL A 94 -17.59 16.05 -35.30
C VAL A 94 -19.09 16.35 -35.43
N LEU A 95 -19.91 15.95 -34.45
CA LEU A 95 -21.34 16.25 -34.47
C LEU A 95 -21.62 17.76 -34.41
N LEU A 96 -20.77 18.51 -33.69
CA LEU A 96 -20.82 19.97 -33.61
C LEU A 96 -20.20 20.68 -34.83
N THR A 97 -19.63 19.94 -35.79
CA THR A 97 -19.04 20.55 -37.00
C THR A 97 -20.09 21.30 -37.83
N PHE A 98 -21.28 20.73 -37.98
CA PHE A 98 -22.35 21.32 -38.79
C PHE A 98 -22.85 22.69 -38.26
N PRO A 99 -23.21 22.86 -36.98
CA PRO A 99 -23.63 24.17 -36.49
C PRO A 99 -22.48 25.19 -36.45
N VAL A 100 -21.24 24.74 -36.20
CA VAL A 100 -20.08 25.63 -36.13
C VAL A 100 -19.64 26.11 -37.50
N SER A 101 -19.77 25.30 -38.55
CA SER A 101 -19.41 25.68 -39.92
C SER A 101 -20.34 26.74 -40.51
N GLN A 102 -21.53 26.95 -39.93
CA GLN A 102 -22.48 27.99 -40.33
C GLN A 102 -22.12 29.38 -39.76
N LEU A 103 -21.11 29.49 -38.91
CA LEU A 103 -20.66 30.77 -38.36
C LEU A 103 -19.94 31.61 -39.42
N PRO A 104 -20.26 32.91 -39.53
CA PRO A 104 -19.63 33.79 -40.52
C PRO A 104 -18.15 34.05 -40.19
N GLY A 105 -17.34 34.18 -41.25
CA GLY A 105 -15.93 34.53 -41.15
C GLY A 105 -14.99 33.34 -40.91
N PRO A 106 -13.75 33.58 -40.45
CA PRO A 106 -12.73 32.53 -40.29
C PRO A 106 -13.10 31.46 -39.24
N LEU A 107 -14.06 31.77 -38.36
CA LEU A 107 -14.58 30.87 -37.35
C LEU A 107 -15.33 29.68 -37.95
N GLY A 108 -16.08 29.84 -39.05
CA GLY A 108 -16.73 28.72 -39.72
C GLY A 108 -15.77 27.77 -40.43
N GLN A 109 -14.62 28.28 -40.89
CA GLN A 109 -13.62 27.50 -41.63
C GLN A 109 -12.69 26.70 -40.72
N PHE A 110 -12.23 27.28 -39.60
CA PHE A 110 -11.28 26.63 -38.69
C PHE A 110 -11.91 26.18 -37.37
N GLY A 111 -13.06 26.73 -36.99
CA GLY A 111 -13.76 26.44 -35.75
C GLY A 111 -14.12 24.96 -35.57
N PRO A 112 -14.62 24.24 -36.58
CA PRO A 112 -14.97 22.83 -36.41
C PRO A 112 -13.76 21.96 -36.07
N ALA A 113 -12.62 22.17 -36.75
CA ALA A 113 -11.39 21.44 -36.47
C ALA A 113 -10.84 21.77 -35.07
N LEU A 114 -10.87 23.05 -34.69
CA LEU A 114 -10.42 23.50 -33.37
C LEU A 114 -11.27 22.90 -32.25
N ILE A 115 -12.59 22.94 -32.40
CA ILE A 115 -13.55 22.39 -31.43
C ILE A 115 -13.40 20.87 -31.30
N ALA A 116 -13.20 20.15 -32.41
CA ALA A 116 -12.98 18.70 -32.37
C ALA A 116 -11.71 18.33 -31.57
N VAL A 117 -10.60 19.06 -31.78
CA VAL A 117 -9.35 18.83 -31.04
C VAL A 117 -9.51 19.18 -29.56
N VAL A 118 -10.16 20.30 -29.24
CA VAL A 118 -10.42 20.72 -27.85
C VAL A 118 -11.29 19.69 -27.13
N LEU A 119 -12.35 19.21 -27.77
CA LEU A 119 -13.26 18.23 -27.16
C LEU A 119 -12.62 16.85 -27.03
N ALA A 120 -11.79 16.41 -27.97
CA ALA A 120 -11.00 15.19 -27.82
C ALA A 120 -10.02 15.30 -26.63
N TYR A 121 -9.37 16.46 -26.44
CA TYR A 121 -8.51 16.70 -25.29
C TYR A 121 -9.29 16.68 -23.98
N VAL A 122 -10.41 17.40 -23.90
CA VAL A 122 -11.27 17.44 -22.72
C VAL A 122 -11.82 16.04 -22.39
N GLY A 123 -12.28 15.29 -23.38
CA GLY A 123 -12.75 13.91 -23.21
C GLY A 123 -11.67 12.98 -22.66
N SER A 124 -10.45 13.07 -23.19
CA SER A 124 -9.30 12.31 -22.67
C SER A 124 -8.93 12.70 -21.24
N ARG A 125 -9.04 13.99 -20.88
CA ARG A 125 -8.76 14.50 -19.54
C ARG A 125 -9.79 13.99 -18.52
N ILE A 126 -11.07 14.08 -18.85
CA ILE A 126 -12.15 13.58 -17.98
C ILE A 126 -11.99 12.07 -17.76
N ALA A 127 -11.76 11.31 -18.83
CA ALA A 127 -11.50 9.87 -18.75
C ALA A 127 -10.25 9.54 -17.91
N SER A 128 -9.20 10.37 -17.98
CA SER A 128 -8.00 10.18 -17.15
C SER A 128 -8.26 10.42 -15.66
N THR A 129 -9.13 11.38 -15.31
CA THR A 129 -9.50 11.66 -13.91
C THR A 129 -10.43 10.60 -13.33
N GLN A 130 -11.31 10.02 -14.16
CA GLN A 130 -12.27 9.01 -13.74
C GLN A 130 -11.84 7.58 -14.12
N LYS A 131 -10.57 7.37 -14.45
CA LYS A 131 -10.04 6.09 -14.93
C LYS A 131 -10.38 4.92 -14.00
N GLN A 132 -10.30 5.13 -12.68
CA GLN A 132 -10.57 4.07 -11.70
C GLN A 132 -12.06 3.68 -11.66
N ALA A 133 -12.96 4.66 -11.78
CA ALA A 133 -14.41 4.43 -11.79
C ALA A 133 -14.89 3.76 -13.09
N LEU A 134 -14.32 4.16 -14.24
CA LEU A 134 -14.66 3.55 -15.53
C LEU A 134 -14.11 2.13 -15.66
N ILE A 135 -12.90 1.88 -15.14
CA ILE A 135 -12.32 0.54 -15.07
C ILE A 135 -13.12 -0.36 -14.12
N SER A 136 -13.58 0.15 -12.97
CA SER A 136 -14.40 -0.65 -12.05
C SER A 136 -15.76 -1.01 -12.62
N LEU A 137 -16.40 -0.13 -13.40
CA LEU A 137 -17.65 -0.44 -14.10
C LEU A 137 -17.46 -1.51 -15.20
N PHE A 138 -16.35 -1.45 -15.93
CA PHE A 138 -16.03 -2.44 -16.97
C PHE A 138 -15.64 -3.80 -16.38
N ARG A 139 -14.98 -3.80 -15.20
CA ARG A 139 -14.71 -5.01 -14.41
C ARG A 139 -15.99 -5.58 -13.79
N SER A 140 -16.93 -4.74 -13.36
CA SER A 140 -18.21 -5.14 -12.77
C SER A 140 -19.20 -5.78 -13.77
N GLY A 141 -18.97 -5.61 -15.08
CA GLY A 141 -19.80 -6.22 -16.15
C GLY A 141 -19.30 -7.58 -16.65
N ARG A 142 -18.13 -8.03 -16.19
CA ARG A 142 -17.73 -9.44 -16.26
C ARG A 142 -18.10 -10.05 -14.92
N ASP A 143 -18.97 -11.06 -14.94
CA ASP A 143 -19.10 -12.05 -13.88
C ASP A 143 -17.77 -12.84 -13.77
N GLU A 144 -16.67 -12.17 -13.42
CA GLU A 144 -15.70 -12.81 -12.56
C GLU A 144 -16.31 -12.72 -11.16
N PRO A 145 -16.47 -13.84 -10.42
CA PRO A 145 -16.75 -13.73 -8.99
C PRO A 145 -15.69 -12.79 -8.46
N ALA A 146 -16.13 -11.67 -7.88
CA ALA A 146 -15.24 -10.74 -7.21
C ALA A 146 -14.28 -11.61 -6.40
N ALA A 147 -12.99 -11.59 -6.74
CA ALA A 147 -12.01 -12.24 -5.89
C ALA A 147 -12.34 -11.74 -4.49
N PRO A 148 -12.73 -12.61 -3.55
CA PRO A 148 -13.15 -12.18 -2.24
C PRO A 148 -12.04 -11.25 -1.76
N LYS A 149 -12.40 -10.07 -1.23
CA LYS A 149 -11.43 -9.30 -0.44
C LYS A 149 -10.67 -10.34 0.36
N PRO A 150 -9.33 -10.45 0.26
CA PRO A 150 -8.63 -11.53 0.94
C PRO A 150 -9.02 -11.41 2.40
N GLU A 151 -9.89 -12.31 2.85
CA GLU A 151 -10.18 -12.47 4.26
C GLU A 151 -8.80 -12.70 4.87
N ALA A 152 -8.45 -11.92 5.88
CA ALA A 152 -7.14 -11.99 6.48
C ALA A 152 -6.98 -13.40 7.06
N ARG A 153 -6.35 -14.29 6.28
CA ARG A 153 -6.12 -15.68 6.64
C ARG A 153 -4.79 -15.73 7.37
N VAL A 154 -4.75 -16.44 8.48
CA VAL A 154 -3.54 -16.61 9.29
C VAL A 154 -3.43 -18.08 9.65
N VAL A 155 -2.30 -18.72 9.35
CA VAL A 155 -2.07 -20.09 9.80
C VAL A 155 -1.63 -20.10 11.26
N VAL A 156 -2.22 -20.97 12.07
CA VAL A 156 -1.96 -21.05 13.51
C VAL A 156 -1.16 -22.30 13.85
N ASP A 157 -0.13 -22.10 14.66
CA ASP A 157 0.72 -23.15 15.25
C ASP A 157 0.14 -23.67 16.58
N THR A 158 0.44 -24.93 16.92
CA THR A 158 0.15 -25.63 18.17
C THR A 158 0.56 -24.80 19.39
N SER A 159 1.73 -24.16 19.36
CA SER A 159 2.26 -23.35 20.47
C SER A 159 1.33 -22.20 20.89
N VAL A 160 0.65 -21.59 19.92
CA VAL A 160 -0.27 -20.46 20.15
C VAL A 160 -1.60 -20.95 20.70
N ILE A 161 -2.09 -22.07 20.20
CA ILE A 161 -3.34 -22.68 20.64
C ILE A 161 -3.23 -23.12 22.11
N ILE A 162 -2.11 -23.75 22.49
CA ILE A 162 -1.86 -24.20 23.87
C ILE A 162 -1.72 -23.00 24.83
N ASP A 163 -1.02 -21.93 24.42
CA ASP A 163 -0.89 -20.70 25.22
C ASP A 163 -2.28 -20.11 25.54
N GLY A 164 -3.17 -20.08 24.54
CA GLY A 164 -4.58 -19.73 24.70
C GLY A 164 -4.87 -18.23 24.75
N ARG A 165 -3.86 -17.34 24.82
CA ARG A 165 -4.10 -15.89 24.74
C ARG A 165 -4.68 -15.48 23.39
N VAL A 166 -4.48 -16.27 22.34
CA VAL A 166 -5.08 -16.04 21.02
C VAL A 166 -6.60 -15.86 21.09
N ALA A 167 -7.31 -16.60 21.95
CA ALA A 167 -8.76 -16.46 22.12
C ALA A 167 -9.15 -15.06 22.61
N LYS A 168 -8.41 -14.50 23.58
CA LYS A 168 -8.64 -13.14 24.07
C LYS A 168 -8.28 -12.09 23.02
N VAL A 169 -7.21 -12.30 22.27
CA VAL A 169 -6.78 -11.39 21.19
C VAL A 169 -7.85 -11.30 20.10
N VAL A 170 -8.46 -12.44 19.76
CA VAL A 170 -9.63 -12.52 18.86
C VAL A 170 -10.85 -11.83 19.46
N GLU A 171 -11.20 -12.13 20.71
CA GLU A 171 -12.37 -11.57 21.40
C GLU A 171 -12.34 -10.04 21.43
N ILE A 172 -11.17 -9.44 21.65
CA ILE A 172 -10.96 -7.98 21.67
C ILE A 172 -10.93 -7.38 20.23
N GLY A 173 -10.75 -8.21 19.21
CA GLY A 173 -10.74 -7.79 17.80
C GLY A 173 -9.38 -7.36 17.25
N PHE A 174 -8.28 -7.73 17.91
CA PHE A 174 -6.92 -7.47 17.39
C PHE A 174 -6.52 -8.45 16.28
N LEU A 175 -7.18 -9.60 16.19
CA LEU A 175 -7.01 -10.59 15.14
C LEU A 175 -8.38 -10.83 14.49
N ALA A 176 -8.47 -10.59 13.18
CA ALA A 176 -9.70 -10.69 12.40
C ALA A 176 -9.45 -11.51 11.12
N GLY A 177 -10.54 -12.03 10.53
CA GLY A 177 -10.50 -12.85 9.31
C GLY A 177 -10.67 -14.33 9.62
N THR A 178 -9.80 -15.18 9.09
CA THR A 178 -9.93 -16.64 9.21
C THR A 178 -8.65 -17.24 9.80
N LEU A 179 -8.78 -17.95 10.92
CA LEU A 179 -7.72 -18.78 11.46
C LEU A 179 -7.69 -20.10 10.71
N VAL A 180 -6.60 -20.32 9.98
CA VAL A 180 -6.36 -21.56 9.27
C VAL A 180 -5.61 -22.51 10.19
N VAL A 181 -6.23 -23.65 10.52
CA VAL A 181 -5.64 -24.68 11.36
C VAL A 181 -5.38 -25.92 10.50
N PRO A 182 -4.13 -26.20 10.10
CA PRO A 182 -3.82 -27.38 9.33
C PRO A 182 -4.18 -28.65 10.08
N GLN A 183 -4.62 -29.68 9.37
CA GLN A 183 -5.06 -30.93 10.00
C GLN A 183 -3.95 -31.59 10.84
N PHE A 184 -2.68 -31.45 10.47
CA PHE A 184 -1.56 -31.99 11.25
C PHE A 184 -1.38 -31.30 12.62
N VAL A 185 -1.71 -30.00 12.74
CA VAL A 185 -1.72 -29.26 14.03
C VAL A 185 -2.79 -29.85 14.94
N LEU A 186 -3.97 -30.16 14.39
CA LEU A 186 -5.05 -30.81 15.15
C LEU A 186 -4.63 -32.21 15.62
N HIS A 187 -3.95 -32.99 14.77
CA HIS A 187 -3.43 -34.31 15.14
C HIS A 187 -2.38 -34.21 16.25
N GLU A 188 -1.48 -33.23 16.18
CA GLU A 188 -0.49 -32.99 17.23
C GLU A 188 -1.17 -32.68 18.57
N LEU A 189 -2.17 -31.78 18.59
CA LEU A 189 -2.94 -31.49 19.81
C LEU A 189 -3.64 -32.72 20.38
N GLN A 190 -4.17 -33.60 19.53
CA GLN A 190 -4.78 -34.88 19.95
C GLN A 190 -3.74 -35.83 20.54
N GLN A 191 -2.60 -36.01 19.87
CA GLN A 191 -1.49 -36.82 20.39
C GLN A 191 -0.99 -36.32 21.74
N LEU A 192 -0.89 -35.01 21.92
CA LEU A 192 -0.56 -34.40 23.20
C LEU A 192 -1.64 -34.71 24.25
N ALA A 193 -2.94 -34.62 23.88
CA ALA A 193 -4.08 -34.90 24.76
C ALA A 193 -4.26 -36.38 25.13
N ASP A 194 -3.63 -37.29 24.39
CA ASP A 194 -3.60 -38.74 24.65
C ASP A 194 -2.28 -39.19 25.29
N SER A 195 -1.35 -38.26 25.56
CA SER A 195 -0.06 -38.55 26.18
C SER A 195 -0.19 -39.18 27.56
N SER A 196 0.71 -40.12 27.87
CA SER A 196 0.82 -40.73 29.20
C SER A 196 1.33 -39.74 30.25
N ASP A 197 2.08 -38.72 29.83
CA ASP A 197 2.56 -37.65 30.72
C ASP A 197 1.43 -36.67 31.06
N ASP A 198 1.15 -36.51 32.35
CA ASP A 198 0.03 -35.70 32.85
C ASP A 198 0.14 -34.23 32.43
N PHE A 199 1.35 -33.67 32.38
CA PHE A 199 1.56 -32.26 32.03
C PHE A 199 1.32 -32.01 30.55
N THR A 200 1.88 -32.87 29.70
CA THR A 200 1.66 -32.87 28.24
C THR A 200 0.19 -33.09 27.91
N ARG A 201 -0.45 -34.05 28.59
CA ARG A 201 -1.88 -34.33 28.46
C ARG A 201 -2.76 -33.12 28.77
N THR A 202 -2.44 -32.44 29.87
CA THR A 202 -3.16 -31.23 30.28
C THR A 202 -3.02 -30.10 29.26
N LYS A 203 -1.82 -29.92 28.68
CA LYS A 203 -1.58 -28.95 27.60
C LYS A 203 -2.39 -29.26 26.34
N GLY A 204 -2.38 -30.52 25.90
CA GLY A 204 -3.13 -30.95 24.72
C GLY A 204 -4.64 -30.73 24.89
N LYS A 205 -5.20 -31.14 26.04
CA LYS A 205 -6.61 -30.90 26.38
C LYS A 205 -6.96 -29.42 26.38
N ARG A 206 -6.14 -28.59 27.03
CA ARG A 206 -6.30 -27.12 27.02
C ARG A 206 -6.29 -26.55 25.61
N GLY A 207 -5.38 -26.99 24.75
CA GLY A 207 -5.31 -26.53 23.36
C GLY A 207 -6.58 -26.89 22.57
N LEU A 208 -7.07 -28.12 22.71
CA LEU A 208 -8.34 -28.54 22.09
C LEU A 208 -9.54 -27.72 22.60
N ASP A 209 -9.59 -27.40 23.89
CA ASP A 209 -10.65 -26.57 24.46
C ASP A 209 -10.60 -25.12 23.95
N VAL A 210 -9.40 -24.54 23.83
CA VAL A 210 -9.20 -23.21 23.20
C VAL A 210 -9.67 -23.23 21.75
N LEU A 211 -9.30 -24.26 20.98
CA LEU A 211 -9.70 -24.38 19.58
C LEU A 211 -11.22 -24.50 19.41
N ARG A 212 -11.90 -25.28 20.27
CA ARG A 212 -13.37 -25.36 20.30
C ARG A 212 -14.01 -24.01 20.65
N GLY A 213 -13.44 -23.29 21.60
CA GLY A 213 -13.88 -21.94 21.95
C GLY A 213 -13.78 -20.99 20.76
N LEU A 214 -12.65 -21.02 20.04
CA LEU A 214 -12.44 -20.23 18.83
C LEU A 214 -13.42 -20.62 17.70
N GLN A 215 -13.72 -21.91 17.52
CA GLN A 215 -14.69 -22.39 16.51
C GLN A 215 -16.12 -21.92 16.78
N THR A 216 -16.47 -21.65 18.03
CA THR A 216 -17.81 -21.20 18.43
C THR A 216 -17.91 -19.66 18.48
N SER A 217 -16.79 -18.97 18.25
CA SER A 217 -16.69 -17.51 18.27
C SER A 217 -17.40 -16.90 17.05
N GLU A 218 -18.13 -15.80 17.24
CA GLU A 218 -18.71 -15.02 16.12
C GLU A 218 -17.68 -14.03 15.53
N GLN A 219 -16.57 -13.79 16.24
CA GLN A 219 -15.57 -12.78 15.91
C GLN A 219 -14.56 -13.26 14.86
N ILE A 220 -14.36 -14.58 14.72
CA ILE A 220 -13.39 -15.14 13.77
C ILE A 220 -13.87 -16.48 13.23
N GLU A 221 -13.60 -16.73 11.95
CA GLU A 221 -13.83 -18.05 11.37
C GLU A 221 -12.60 -18.94 11.62
N VAL A 222 -12.83 -20.20 11.99
CA VAL A 222 -11.76 -21.20 12.10
C VAL A 222 -11.93 -22.24 11.00
N ALA A 223 -11.01 -22.23 10.03
CA ALA A 223 -10.99 -23.16 8.92
C ALA A 223 -9.96 -24.28 9.18
N ILE A 224 -10.43 -25.51 9.32
CA ILE A 224 -9.55 -26.69 9.37
C ILE A 224 -9.26 -27.13 7.94
N VAL A 225 -7.98 -27.14 7.55
CA VAL A 225 -7.57 -27.40 6.16
C VAL A 225 -6.68 -28.64 6.09
N GLU A 226 -6.99 -29.52 5.15
CA GLU A 226 -6.13 -30.64 4.78
C GLU A 226 -5.04 -30.16 3.82
N THR A 227 -3.79 -30.45 4.15
CA THR A 227 -2.63 -29.98 3.38
C THR A 227 -2.04 -31.11 2.57
N MET A 228 -2.04 -30.98 1.24
CA MET A 228 -1.29 -31.83 0.32
C MET A 228 0.16 -31.35 0.20
N LEU A 229 0.89 -31.33 1.32
CA LEU A 229 2.30 -30.94 1.34
C LEU A 229 3.20 -32.18 1.15
N PRO A 230 4.40 -32.01 0.56
CA PRO A 230 5.38 -33.10 0.47
C PRO A 230 5.69 -33.67 1.86
N ASP A 231 6.11 -34.93 1.88
CA ASP A 231 6.39 -35.69 3.10
C ASP A 231 7.64 -35.15 3.80
N VAL A 232 7.50 -34.00 4.45
CA VAL A 232 8.52 -33.40 5.31
C VAL A 232 8.34 -34.00 6.70
N GLU A 233 9.40 -34.45 7.36
CA GLU A 233 9.26 -35.14 8.66
C GLU A 233 8.85 -34.18 9.79
N GLN A 234 9.29 -32.93 9.76
CA GLN A 234 9.07 -31.98 10.85
C GLN A 234 7.79 -31.16 10.64
N VAL A 235 6.98 -31.05 11.71
CA VAL A 235 5.73 -30.27 11.74
C VAL A 235 5.99 -28.79 11.44
N ASP A 236 7.06 -28.25 11.99
CA ASP A 236 7.51 -26.86 11.82
C ASP A 236 7.77 -26.51 10.35
N ASP A 237 8.48 -27.38 9.63
CA ASP A 237 8.74 -27.18 8.21
C ASP A 237 7.46 -27.23 7.37
N LYS A 238 6.48 -28.08 7.76
CA LYS A 238 5.16 -28.11 7.11
C LYS A 238 4.41 -26.79 7.31
N LEU A 239 4.47 -26.19 8.50
CA LEU A 239 3.85 -24.88 8.77
C LEU A 239 4.45 -23.79 7.90
N VAL A 240 5.78 -23.71 7.81
CA VAL A 240 6.45 -22.69 6.99
C VAL A 240 6.16 -22.92 5.50
N ALA A 241 6.22 -24.18 5.04
CA ALA A 241 5.88 -24.52 3.66
C ALA A 241 4.43 -24.18 3.31
N PHE A 242 3.49 -24.47 4.22
CA PHE A 242 2.08 -24.11 4.05
C PHE A 242 1.87 -22.60 3.96
N ALA A 243 2.40 -21.85 4.94
CA ALA A 243 2.28 -20.40 5.00
C ALA A 243 2.85 -19.73 3.74
N ARG A 244 3.99 -20.25 3.25
CA ARG A 244 4.64 -19.78 2.03
C ARG A 244 3.82 -20.10 0.78
N ALA A 245 3.26 -21.31 0.67
CA ALA A 245 2.48 -21.73 -0.49
C ALA A 245 1.17 -20.95 -0.62
N GLU A 246 0.49 -20.69 0.50
CA GLU A 246 -0.76 -19.94 0.55
C GLU A 246 -0.55 -18.41 0.60
N HIS A 247 0.70 -17.95 0.73
CA HIS A 247 1.06 -16.53 0.93
C HIS A 247 0.35 -15.87 2.11
N ILE A 248 0.15 -16.62 3.20
CA ILE A 248 -0.49 -16.15 4.43
C ILE A 248 0.51 -16.06 5.59
N PRO A 249 0.32 -15.15 6.54
CA PRO A 249 1.17 -15.07 7.73
C PRO A 249 1.03 -16.29 8.66
N LEU A 250 2.12 -16.61 9.35
CA LEU A 250 2.20 -17.64 10.38
C LEU A 250 2.06 -17.01 11.78
N LEU A 251 1.12 -17.48 12.58
CA LEU A 251 0.97 -17.13 13.98
C LEU A 251 1.61 -18.22 14.85
N THR A 252 2.77 -17.92 15.44
CA THR A 252 3.51 -18.83 16.32
C THR A 252 4.08 -18.08 17.54
N ASN A 253 4.17 -18.76 18.68
CA ASN A 253 4.87 -18.27 19.87
C ASN A 253 6.28 -18.87 20.00
N ASP A 254 6.66 -19.82 19.15
CA ASP A 254 7.99 -20.43 19.14
C ASP A 254 9.00 -19.51 18.44
N MET A 255 10.09 -19.18 19.14
CA MET A 255 11.14 -18.29 18.65
C MET A 255 12.02 -18.91 17.56
N ASN A 256 12.23 -20.23 17.58
CA ASN A 256 13.01 -20.92 16.57
C ASN A 256 12.22 -20.96 15.26
N LEU A 257 10.94 -21.37 15.32
CA LEU A 257 10.05 -21.37 14.16
C LEU A 257 9.87 -19.97 13.58
N HIS A 258 9.74 -18.95 14.44
CA HIS A 258 9.71 -17.55 14.02
C HIS A 258 10.93 -17.17 13.17
N GLN A 259 12.14 -17.47 13.64
CA GLN A 259 13.38 -17.13 12.92
C GLN A 259 13.49 -17.86 11.58
N VAL A 260 13.18 -19.16 11.56
CA VAL A 260 13.22 -19.97 10.34
C VAL A 260 12.21 -19.47 9.31
N ALA A 261 10.97 -19.19 9.74
CA ALA A 261 9.92 -18.69 8.86
C ALA A 261 10.26 -17.32 8.25
N GLN A 262 10.81 -16.40 9.05
CA GLN A 262 11.26 -15.10 8.55
C GLN A 262 12.40 -15.21 7.53
N LEU A 263 13.38 -16.09 7.75
CA LEU A 263 14.45 -16.34 6.78
C LEU A 263 13.91 -16.90 5.45
N GLN A 264 12.79 -17.62 5.50
CA GLN A 264 12.08 -18.11 4.32
C GLN A 264 11.08 -17.09 3.74
N GLY A 265 11.05 -15.85 4.23
CA GLY A 265 10.20 -14.79 3.70
C GLY A 265 8.71 -14.93 4.05
N VAL A 266 8.38 -15.74 5.06
CA VAL A 266 7.03 -15.82 5.61
C VAL A 266 6.85 -14.71 6.65
N HIS A 267 5.75 -13.97 6.57
CA HIS A 267 5.41 -12.99 7.60
C HIS A 267 4.97 -13.72 8.87
N VAL A 268 5.55 -13.37 10.02
CA VAL A 268 5.28 -14.04 11.30
C VAL A 268 4.62 -13.08 12.27
N LEU A 269 3.50 -13.51 12.85
CA LEU A 269 2.82 -12.87 13.96
C LEU A 269 3.17 -13.63 15.24
N ASN A 270 3.52 -12.90 16.30
CA ASN A 270 3.92 -13.50 17.57
C ASN A 270 3.25 -12.79 18.75
N LEU A 271 2.55 -13.54 19.62
CA LEU A 271 1.80 -12.94 20.71
C LEU A 271 2.70 -12.39 21.84
N ASN A 272 3.90 -12.93 22.01
CA ASN A 272 4.88 -12.38 22.95
C ASN A 272 5.37 -11.01 22.47
N GLN A 273 5.69 -10.88 21.17
CA GLN A 273 6.06 -9.59 20.59
C GLN A 273 4.91 -8.58 20.66
N LEU A 274 3.67 -9.02 20.45
CA LEU A 274 2.49 -8.18 20.62
C LEU A 274 2.38 -7.69 22.07
N ALA A 275 2.52 -8.58 23.05
CA ALA A 275 2.48 -8.23 24.47
C ALA A 275 3.58 -7.24 24.86
N ASP A 276 4.79 -7.42 24.35
CA ASP A 276 5.92 -6.51 24.58
C ASP A 276 5.70 -5.14 23.92
N ALA A 277 5.08 -5.10 22.74
CA ALA A 277 4.82 -3.86 22.01
C ALA A 277 3.77 -2.97 22.67
N VAL A 278 2.79 -3.56 23.37
CA VAL A 278 1.71 -2.82 24.07
C VAL A 278 2.05 -2.48 25.52
N ARG A 279 3.19 -2.94 26.03
CA ARG A 279 3.65 -2.66 27.39
C ARG A 279 4.06 -1.18 27.52
N LEU A 280 3.65 -0.52 28.61
CA LEU A 280 4.05 0.88 28.87
C LEU A 280 5.57 1.01 28.83
N GLN A 281 6.06 2.01 28.10
CA GLN A 281 7.47 2.34 28.03
C GLN A 281 7.73 3.55 28.91
N PHE A 282 8.41 3.34 30.04
CA PHE A 282 8.91 4.44 30.85
C PHE A 282 10.15 5.04 30.18
N ALA A 283 10.13 6.36 30.01
CA ALA A 283 11.25 7.16 29.52
C ALA A 283 11.90 7.94 30.66
N ASN A 284 13.14 8.39 30.44
CA ASN A 284 13.79 9.31 31.37
C ASN A 284 12.98 10.59 31.50
N GLY A 285 12.69 11.00 32.73
CA GLY A 285 11.85 12.15 33.05
C GLY A 285 10.38 11.81 33.30
N ASP A 286 9.94 10.58 33.06
CA ASP A 286 8.56 10.17 33.37
C ASP A 286 8.31 10.16 34.87
N ARG A 287 7.12 10.60 35.28
CA ARG A 287 6.68 10.51 36.67
C ARG A 287 5.93 9.20 36.88
N VAL A 288 6.31 8.48 37.94
CA VAL A 288 5.75 7.18 38.29
C VAL A 288 5.26 7.22 39.74
N GLN A 289 4.09 6.67 40.00
CA GLN A 289 3.62 6.39 41.35
C GLN A 289 3.93 4.93 41.66
N VAL A 290 4.60 4.69 42.77
CA VAL A 290 5.02 3.35 43.16
C VAL A 290 4.92 3.15 44.66
N LEU A 291 4.30 2.05 45.08
CA LEU A 291 4.33 1.57 46.46
C LEU A 291 5.69 0.93 46.74
N ILE A 292 6.45 1.51 47.68
CA ILE A 292 7.73 0.94 48.11
C ILE A 292 7.43 -0.30 48.96
N ARG A 293 7.74 -1.48 48.42
CA ARG A 293 7.43 -2.76 49.09
C ARG A 293 8.58 -3.22 49.99
N ASN A 294 9.80 -3.09 49.51
CA ASN A 294 10.99 -3.63 50.18
C ASN A 294 12.12 -2.59 50.21
N GLU A 295 13.08 -2.78 51.12
CA GLU A 295 14.36 -2.08 51.07
C GLU A 295 15.17 -2.53 49.84
N GLY A 296 15.87 -1.59 49.21
CA GLY A 296 16.74 -1.84 48.08
C GLY A 296 18.10 -2.40 48.47
N ARG A 297 18.91 -2.72 47.46
CA ARG A 297 20.23 -3.32 47.66
C ARG A 297 21.23 -2.31 48.23
N GLU A 298 21.10 -1.03 47.88
CA GLU A 298 21.91 0.04 48.44
C GLU A 298 21.25 0.72 49.64
N ARG A 299 22.06 1.39 50.46
CA ARG A 299 21.68 1.87 51.81
C ARG A 299 20.48 2.81 51.86
N GLU A 300 20.19 3.55 50.79
CA GLU A 300 19.10 4.53 50.72
C GLU A 300 18.00 4.16 49.71
N GLN A 301 18.10 3.00 49.05
CA GLN A 301 17.13 2.62 48.01
C GLN A 301 15.87 1.98 48.60
N GLY A 302 14.73 2.27 47.99
CA GLY A 302 13.49 1.50 48.12
C GLY A 302 13.17 0.78 46.81
N VAL A 303 12.47 -0.35 46.88
CA VAL A 303 12.07 -1.13 45.69
C VAL A 303 10.56 -1.33 45.68
N GLY A 304 9.97 -1.03 44.53
CA GLY A 304 8.57 -1.33 44.22
C GLY A 304 8.45 -2.04 42.88
N PHE A 305 7.21 -2.40 42.54
CA PHE A 305 6.89 -3.06 41.29
C PHE A 305 5.70 -2.37 40.65
N THR A 306 5.74 -2.21 39.33
CA THR A 306 4.59 -1.81 38.52
C THR A 306 3.58 -2.97 38.43
N GLU A 307 2.38 -2.68 37.91
CA GLU A 307 1.33 -3.68 37.71
C GLU A 307 1.77 -4.84 36.80
N ASP A 308 2.66 -4.57 35.85
CA ASP A 308 3.25 -5.57 34.94
C ASP A 308 4.48 -6.29 35.52
N GLY A 309 4.79 -6.06 36.80
CA GLY A 309 5.90 -6.70 37.51
C GLY A 309 7.29 -6.12 37.23
N THR A 310 7.41 -4.99 36.52
CA THR A 310 8.71 -4.31 36.35
C THR A 310 9.23 -3.79 37.67
N MET A 311 10.51 -4.04 37.99
CA MET A 311 11.14 -3.53 39.20
C MET A 311 11.44 -2.03 39.05
N ILE A 312 10.95 -1.22 39.98
CA ILE A 312 11.31 0.19 40.13
C ILE A 312 12.15 0.35 41.40
N VAL A 313 13.39 0.79 41.24
CA VAL A 313 14.31 1.14 42.31
C VAL A 313 14.26 2.66 42.48
N VAL A 314 13.83 3.13 43.65
CA VAL A 314 13.71 4.55 43.97
C VAL A 314 14.82 4.95 44.95
N GLU A 315 15.62 5.93 44.58
CA GLU A 315 16.64 6.53 45.46
C GLU A 315 16.00 7.31 46.61
N ASP A 316 16.64 7.28 47.78
CA ASP A 316 16.20 7.91 49.04
C ASP A 316 14.83 7.44 49.58
N ALA A 317 14.30 6.33 49.05
CA ALA A 317 12.97 5.82 49.40
C ALA A 317 12.97 4.71 50.47
N ARG A 318 14.12 4.34 51.03
CA ARG A 318 14.22 3.26 52.03
C ARG A 318 13.31 3.47 53.25
N ARG A 319 13.22 4.71 53.75
CA ARG A 319 12.39 5.03 54.93
C ARG A 319 10.90 5.08 54.63
N LEU A 320 10.53 4.98 53.34
CA LEU A 320 9.16 5.08 52.85
C LEU A 320 8.58 3.69 52.51
N VAL A 321 9.21 2.60 52.98
CA VAL A 321 8.65 1.24 52.85
C VAL A 321 7.24 1.20 53.43
N GLY A 322 6.30 0.67 52.63
CA GLY A 322 4.87 0.63 52.92
C GLY A 322 4.08 1.86 52.46
N GLN A 323 4.74 2.87 51.88
CA GLN A 323 4.09 4.09 51.38
C GLN A 323 4.16 4.20 49.86
N GLU A 324 3.15 4.83 49.27
CA GLU A 324 3.09 5.16 47.86
C GLU A 324 3.78 6.50 47.62
N VAL A 325 4.76 6.52 46.73
CA VAL A 325 5.60 7.69 46.45
C VAL A 325 5.54 8.05 44.97
N THR A 326 5.62 9.34 44.67
CA THR A 326 5.83 9.82 43.29
C THR A 326 7.33 9.99 43.05
N ALA A 327 7.86 9.31 42.05
CA ALA A 327 9.25 9.35 41.66
C ALA A 327 9.39 9.72 40.17
N THR A 328 10.51 10.33 39.81
CA THR A 328 10.85 10.65 38.42
C THR A 328 11.90 9.66 37.92
N VAL A 329 11.62 9.01 36.80
CA VAL A 329 12.51 8.02 36.18
C VAL A 329 13.79 8.69 35.73
N THR A 330 14.92 8.20 36.24
CA THR A 330 16.25 8.72 35.91
C THR A 330 16.91 7.88 34.83
N ARG A 331 16.80 6.55 34.92
CA ARG A 331 17.40 5.60 33.97
C ARG A 331 16.58 4.31 33.88
N VAL A 332 16.57 3.71 32.70
CA VAL A 332 15.99 2.39 32.47
C VAL A 332 17.07 1.42 32.00
N TYR A 333 17.21 0.28 32.68
CA TYR A 333 18.12 -0.79 32.31
C TYR A 333 17.34 -2.04 31.92
N THR A 334 17.81 -2.72 30.86
CA THR A 334 17.29 -4.02 30.44
C THR A 334 18.31 -5.09 30.80
N THR A 335 17.89 -6.11 31.55
CA THR A 335 18.68 -7.28 31.93
C THR A 335 18.10 -8.55 31.32
N GLN A 336 18.82 -9.67 31.39
CA GLN A 336 18.32 -10.98 30.91
C GLN A 336 17.06 -11.45 31.67
N SER A 337 16.85 -10.99 32.89
CA SER A 337 15.70 -11.37 33.73
C SER A 337 14.53 -10.37 33.64
N GLY A 338 14.68 -9.28 32.87
CA GLY A 338 13.67 -8.23 32.74
C GLY A 338 14.24 -6.82 32.82
N ARG A 339 13.36 -5.82 32.87
CA ARG A 339 13.73 -4.40 32.99
C ARG A 339 13.76 -3.95 34.45
N ILE A 340 14.73 -3.10 34.76
CA ILE A 340 14.87 -2.42 36.05
C ILE A 340 14.86 -0.92 35.77
N ILE A 341 13.95 -0.21 36.42
CA ILE A 341 13.78 1.23 36.29
C ILE A 341 14.37 1.88 37.53
N PHE A 342 15.27 2.84 37.35
CA PHE A 342 15.77 3.68 38.42
C PHE A 342 15.02 5.01 38.40
N ALA A 343 14.58 5.44 39.56
CA ALA A 343 13.86 6.68 39.75
C ALA A 343 14.35 7.39 41.01
N GLN A 344 14.09 8.69 41.09
CA GLN A 344 14.40 9.52 42.24
C GLN A 344 13.12 10.16 42.75
N LEU A 345 12.99 10.33 44.07
CA LEU A 345 11.84 11.03 44.65
C LEU A 345 11.68 12.41 44.01
N SER A 346 10.45 12.74 43.61
CA SER A 346 10.12 13.98 42.87
C SER A 346 9.94 15.19 43.76
#